data_AF-H2C3G2-F1
#
_entry.id   AF-H2C3G2-F1
#
_cell.length_a   1.000
_cell.length_b   1.000
_cell.length_c   1.000
_cell.angle_alpha   90.00
_cell.angle_beta   90.00
_cell.angle_gamma   90.00
#
_symmetry.space_group_name_H-M   'P 1'
#
loop_
_entity.id
_entity.type
_entity.pdbx_description
1 polymer ?
#
loop_
_entity_poly.entity_id
_entity_poly.type
_entity_poly.pdbx_seq_one_letter_code
_entity_poly.pdbx_strand_id
1 'polypeptide(L)'
;MRRVGPDIPLLSELTKLKQDEILSLLSRIKGLSFTPIPANRFMKLKFSSRIYTRKSVKTDFSFLFDKEGVEVVRFENFSGIPETYDYDTDTWNYDGSIKATPLVHDFQYEGEVEPIDFSTLRSPKSMTDVLREANSKGLIQSYVVDYGSREFLLDVITLNPEVKEAFQYFPFIRFVAHLRGDEATFYLIELFMPEAHLREVAEALEEVRDQVKILFAPRSFKYVRRV
;
A
#
# COMPACT_ATOMS: atom_id res chain seq x y z
N MET A 1 -12.96 22.87 1.85
CA MET A 1 -11.92 21.92 2.30
C MET A 1 -12.17 20.59 1.59
N ARG A 2 -11.35 20.20 0.60
CA ARG A 2 -11.43 18.84 0.02
C ARG A 2 -10.61 17.91 0.91
N ARG A 3 -11.26 16.91 1.50
CA ARG A 3 -10.66 15.94 2.43
C ARG A 3 -9.84 14.93 1.62
N VAL A 4 -8.63 14.60 2.08
CA VAL A 4 -7.91 13.42 1.61
C VAL A 4 -8.55 12.23 2.33
N GLY A 5 -9.36 11.47 1.61
CA GLY A 5 -10.23 10.43 2.16
C GLY A 5 -11.39 10.15 1.20
N PRO A 6 -12.30 9.22 1.56
CA PRO A 6 -13.41 8.84 0.70
C PRO A 6 -14.32 10.06 0.42
N ASP A 7 -14.79 10.17 -0.83
CA ASP A 7 -15.76 11.20 -1.23
C ASP A 7 -17.13 10.85 -0.64
N ILE A 8 -17.39 11.33 0.58
CA ILE A 8 -18.61 11.02 1.34
C ILE A 8 -19.89 11.43 0.58
N PRO A 9 -19.97 12.62 -0.07
CA PRO A 9 -21.08 12.94 -0.96
C PRO A 9 -21.30 11.91 -2.08
N LEU A 10 -20.23 11.53 -2.79
CA LEU A 10 -20.33 10.54 -3.86
C LEU A 10 -20.76 9.16 -3.32
N LEU A 11 -20.18 8.72 -2.20
CA LEU A 11 -20.57 7.46 -1.55
C LEU A 11 -22.04 7.49 -1.13
N SER A 12 -22.53 8.61 -0.60
CA SER A 12 -23.95 8.79 -0.26
C SER A 12 -24.85 8.68 -1.49
N GLU A 13 -24.43 9.26 -2.62
CA GLU A 13 -25.15 9.16 -3.88
C GLU A 13 -25.19 7.73 -4.43
N LEU A 14 -24.06 7.01 -4.37
CA LEU A 14 -23.91 5.65 -4.89
C LEU A 14 -24.63 4.60 -4.02
N THR A 15 -24.48 4.71 -2.70
CA THR A 15 -25.02 3.72 -1.73
C THR A 15 -26.43 4.03 -1.28
N LYS A 16 -26.94 5.24 -1.57
CA LYS A 16 -28.22 5.78 -1.05
C LYS A 16 -28.28 5.91 0.47
N LEU A 17 -27.16 5.75 1.17
CA LEU A 17 -27.04 5.99 2.61
C LEU A 17 -26.88 7.48 2.88
N LYS A 18 -27.30 7.93 4.08
CA LYS A 18 -27.02 9.30 4.52
C LYS A 18 -25.52 9.46 4.78
N GLN A 19 -24.99 10.67 4.57
CA GLN A 19 -23.59 10.97 4.85
C GLN A 19 -23.21 10.65 6.31
N ASP A 20 -24.09 10.93 7.27
CA ASP A 20 -23.86 10.63 8.70
C ASP A 20 -23.80 9.12 8.98
N GLU A 21 -24.60 8.32 8.27
CA GLU A 21 -24.57 6.86 8.38
C GLU A 21 -23.24 6.31 7.84
N ILE A 22 -22.78 6.82 6.69
CA ILE A 22 -21.48 6.47 6.12
C ILE A 22 -20.34 6.84 7.07
N LEU A 23 -20.37 8.05 7.63
CA LEU A 23 -19.37 8.49 8.61
C LEU A 23 -19.38 7.60 9.86
N SER A 24 -20.55 7.18 10.31
CA SER A 24 -20.69 6.24 11.44
C SER A 24 -20.18 4.84 11.10
N LEU A 25 -20.32 4.36 9.87
CA LEU A 25 -19.76 3.07 9.44
C LEU A 25 -18.24 3.14 9.36
N LEU A 26 -17.70 4.17 8.72
CA LEU A 26 -16.25 4.35 8.58
C LEU A 26 -15.55 4.51 9.93
N SER A 27 -16.19 5.12 10.93
CA SER A 27 -15.61 5.31 12.26
C SER A 27 -15.54 4.02 13.10
N ARG A 28 -16.36 3.01 12.76
CA ARG A 28 -16.32 1.68 13.40
C ARG A 28 -15.16 0.83 12.90
N ILE A 29 -14.67 1.10 11.69
CA ILE A 29 -13.57 0.36 11.10
C ILE A 29 -12.27 0.77 11.81
N LYS A 30 -11.74 -0.13 12.64
CA LYS A 30 -10.45 0.07 13.29
C LYS A 30 -9.32 0.13 12.27
N GLY A 31 -8.30 0.93 12.57
CA GLY A 31 -7.09 1.03 11.74
C GLY A 31 -7.30 1.62 10.35
N LEU A 32 -8.49 2.17 10.04
CA LEU A 32 -8.82 2.73 8.74
C LEU A 32 -7.82 3.85 8.36
N SER A 33 -7.07 3.63 7.28
CA SER A 33 -6.12 4.61 6.78
C SER A 33 -5.97 4.52 5.26
N PHE A 34 -5.64 5.65 4.65
CA PHE A 34 -5.50 5.80 3.20
C PHE A 34 -4.06 6.20 2.89
N THR A 35 -3.32 5.31 2.24
CA THR A 35 -1.96 5.59 1.77
C THR A 35 -2.04 5.98 0.29
N PRO A 36 -1.72 7.22 -0.09
CA PRO A 36 -1.82 7.61 -1.49
C PRO A 36 -0.84 6.82 -2.37
N ILE A 37 -1.25 6.56 -3.60
CA ILE A 37 -0.41 5.95 -4.62
C ILE A 37 -0.09 7.07 -5.60
N PRO A 38 1.16 7.53 -5.66
CA PRO A 38 1.54 8.56 -6.60
C PRO A 38 1.38 8.07 -8.02
N ALA A 39 1.20 9.02 -8.93
CA ALA A 39 1.12 8.71 -10.35
C ALA A 39 2.34 7.91 -10.78
N ASN A 40 2.04 6.81 -11.44
CA ASN A 40 2.93 5.70 -11.73
C ASN A 40 4.30 6.11 -12.30
N ARG A 41 4.40 7.14 -13.15
CA ARG A 41 5.67 7.62 -13.76
C ARG A 41 6.73 8.14 -12.77
N PHE A 42 6.33 8.49 -11.55
CA PHE A 42 7.26 9.00 -10.54
C PHE A 42 7.75 7.89 -9.60
N MET A 43 7.11 6.72 -9.65
CA MET A 43 7.31 5.69 -8.65
C MET A 43 8.58 4.89 -8.92
N LYS A 44 9.57 5.11 -8.06
CA LYS A 44 10.79 4.29 -7.98
C LYS A 44 10.92 3.73 -6.58
N LEU A 45 11.39 2.49 -6.47
CA LEU A 45 11.63 1.83 -5.19
C LEU A 45 13.12 1.69 -4.93
N LYS A 46 13.58 2.28 -3.82
CA LYS A 46 14.97 2.24 -3.38
C LYS A 46 15.16 1.17 -2.31
N PHE A 47 16.11 0.28 -2.55
CA PHE A 47 16.58 -0.70 -1.57
C PHE A 47 17.87 -0.15 -0.93
N SER A 48 17.82 0.24 0.34
CA SER A 48 19.01 0.75 1.06
C SER A 48 19.98 -0.39 1.37
N SER A 49 21.27 -0.21 1.05
CA SER A 49 22.32 -1.22 1.24
C SER A 49 22.90 -1.29 2.65
N ARG A 50 22.61 -0.33 3.54
CA ARG A 50 23.23 -0.27 4.88
C ARG A 50 22.52 -1.11 5.94
N ILE A 51 21.24 -1.38 5.74
CA ILE A 51 20.39 -2.33 6.49
C ILE A 51 19.28 -2.65 5.50
N TYR A 52 18.94 -3.92 5.27
CA TYR A 52 17.82 -4.34 4.42
C TYR A 52 16.44 -3.96 5.00
N THR A 53 16.30 -2.76 5.58
CA THR A 53 15.05 -2.18 6.00
C THR A 53 14.46 -1.40 4.84
N ARG A 54 13.46 -1.99 4.18
CA ARG A 54 12.52 -1.23 3.36
C ARG A 54 11.61 -0.43 4.29
N LYS A 55 11.50 0.88 4.05
CA LYS A 55 10.48 1.71 4.68
C LYS A 55 9.18 1.53 3.89
N SER A 56 8.10 1.15 4.55
CA SER A 56 6.79 0.96 3.91
C SER A 56 6.30 2.28 3.31
N VAL A 57 5.55 2.17 2.21
CA VAL A 57 4.77 3.28 1.61
C VAL A 57 3.84 3.93 2.65
N LYS A 58 3.39 3.16 3.65
CA LYS A 58 2.59 3.65 4.78
C LYS A 58 3.33 4.66 5.67
N THR A 59 4.65 4.55 5.74
CA THR A 59 5.48 5.25 6.74
C THR A 59 6.18 6.49 6.20
N ASP A 60 6.45 6.57 4.90
CA ASP A 60 7.26 7.65 4.36
C ASP A 60 6.97 7.91 2.87
N PHE A 61 6.06 8.85 2.62
CA PHE A 61 5.67 9.27 1.26
C PHE A 61 6.86 9.79 0.43
N SER A 62 7.93 10.23 1.09
CA SER A 62 9.13 10.76 0.44
C SER A 62 9.93 9.71 -0.34
N PHE A 63 9.74 8.42 -0.06
CA PHE A 63 10.44 7.32 -0.75
C PHE A 63 9.98 7.10 -2.18
N LEU A 64 8.82 7.65 -2.54
CA LEU A 64 8.18 7.40 -3.82
C LEU A 64 8.56 8.40 -4.91
N PHE A 65 9.37 9.41 -4.58
CA PHE A 65 9.68 10.55 -5.47
C PHE A 65 11.18 10.87 -5.51
N ASP A 66 12.04 9.86 -5.46
CA ASP A 66 13.48 10.05 -5.62
C ASP A 66 13.90 9.78 -7.08
N LYS A 67 14.93 10.48 -7.57
CA LYS A 67 15.50 10.23 -8.91
C LYS A 67 16.17 8.86 -8.99
N GLU A 68 16.60 8.33 -7.85
CA GLU A 68 17.29 7.04 -7.68
C GLU A 68 16.33 5.91 -7.25
N GLY A 69 16.48 4.72 -7.84
CA GLY A 69 15.71 3.52 -7.46
C GLY A 69 15.31 2.68 -8.67
N VAL A 70 14.71 1.51 -8.40
CA VAL A 70 14.18 0.60 -9.43
C VAL A 70 12.81 1.10 -9.87
N GLU A 71 12.62 1.25 -11.18
CA GLU A 71 11.37 1.73 -11.77
C GLU A 71 10.23 0.72 -11.55
N VAL A 72 9.07 1.23 -11.13
CA VAL A 72 7.81 0.47 -11.12
C VAL A 72 7.16 0.61 -12.50
N VAL A 73 6.84 -0.50 -13.16
CA VAL A 73 6.25 -0.54 -14.51
C VAL A 73 4.80 -1.01 -14.54
N ARG A 74 4.29 -1.48 -13.40
CA ARG A 74 2.86 -1.73 -13.14
C ARG A 74 2.66 -1.76 -11.64
N PHE A 75 1.54 -1.21 -11.18
CA PHE A 75 1.15 -1.26 -9.78
C PHE A 75 -0.24 -1.89 -9.66
N GLU A 76 -0.33 -2.97 -8.89
CA GLU A 76 -1.57 -3.67 -8.60
C GLU A 76 -1.97 -3.35 -7.15
N ASN A 77 -3.00 -2.52 -6.96
CA ASN A 77 -3.50 -2.15 -5.65
C ASN A 77 -4.62 -3.11 -5.23
N PHE A 78 -4.38 -3.89 -4.17
CA PHE A 78 -5.37 -4.82 -3.64
C PHE A 78 -6.12 -4.22 -2.45
N SER A 79 -5.45 -3.43 -1.60
CA SER A 79 -6.06 -2.88 -0.36
C SER A 79 -6.67 -3.96 0.56
N GLY A 80 -6.13 -5.18 0.53
CA GLY A 80 -6.69 -6.36 1.21
C GLY A 80 -7.90 -6.96 0.50
N ILE A 81 -8.59 -7.88 1.18
CA ILE A 81 -9.84 -8.48 0.72
C ILE A 81 -10.95 -8.09 1.71
N PRO A 82 -11.73 -7.02 1.46
CA PRO A 82 -12.73 -6.52 2.40
C PRO A 82 -13.75 -7.57 2.84
N GLU A 83 -14.09 -8.51 1.95
CA GLU A 83 -15.02 -9.61 2.17
C GLU A 83 -14.58 -10.58 3.27
N THR A 84 -13.28 -10.62 3.56
CA THR A 84 -12.70 -11.48 4.60
C THR A 84 -12.57 -10.79 5.96
N TYR A 85 -12.90 -9.50 6.04
CA TYR A 85 -12.74 -8.71 7.25
C TYR A 85 -14.09 -8.44 7.94
N ASP A 86 -14.17 -8.79 9.22
CA ASP A 86 -15.30 -8.44 10.08
C ASP A 86 -14.95 -7.21 10.92
N TYR A 87 -15.63 -6.10 10.65
CA TYR A 87 -15.43 -4.83 11.34
C TYR A 87 -15.98 -4.81 12.78
N ASP A 88 -16.93 -5.67 13.13
CA ASP A 88 -17.52 -5.73 14.46
C ASP A 88 -16.60 -6.45 15.44
N THR A 89 -15.94 -7.50 14.97
CA THR A 89 -15.00 -8.29 15.77
C THR A 89 -13.54 -7.89 15.57
N ASP A 90 -13.22 -7.08 14.54
CA ASP A 90 -11.85 -6.72 14.14
C ASP A 90 -11.01 -7.97 13.82
N THR A 91 -11.61 -8.90 13.07
CA THR A 91 -10.98 -10.17 12.72
C THR A 91 -10.95 -10.39 11.21
N TRP A 92 -10.01 -11.24 10.79
CA TRP A 92 -9.79 -11.64 9.41
C TRP A 92 -10.08 -13.14 9.27
N ASN A 93 -10.93 -13.50 8.32
CA ASN A 93 -11.13 -14.89 7.94
C ASN A 93 -10.14 -15.27 6.83
N TYR A 94 -9.16 -16.10 7.18
CA TYR A 94 -8.20 -16.65 6.22
C TYR A 94 -8.51 -18.13 5.98
N ASP A 95 -9.25 -18.40 4.91
CA ASP A 95 -9.52 -19.77 4.43
C ASP A 95 -8.90 -20.05 3.04
N GLY A 96 -8.24 -19.05 2.44
CA GLY A 96 -7.64 -19.14 1.11
C GLY A 96 -8.64 -19.34 -0.02
N SER A 97 -9.95 -19.19 0.21
CA SER A 97 -11.00 -19.45 -0.79
C SER A 97 -11.23 -18.26 -1.73
N ILE A 98 -10.91 -17.05 -1.28
CA ILE A 98 -11.13 -15.81 -2.04
C ILE A 98 -9.81 -15.32 -2.59
N LYS A 99 -9.76 -15.14 -3.92
CA LYS A 99 -8.65 -14.47 -4.61
C LYS A 99 -8.92 -12.98 -4.71
N ALA A 100 -7.99 -12.16 -4.23
CA ALA A 100 -8.07 -10.71 -4.34
C ALA A 100 -8.01 -10.26 -5.81
N THR A 101 -8.84 -9.28 -6.17
CA THR A 101 -8.80 -8.65 -7.51
C THR A 101 -8.18 -7.26 -7.40
N PRO A 102 -7.06 -6.98 -8.08
CA PRO A 102 -6.41 -5.69 -7.95
C PRO A 102 -7.07 -4.63 -8.81
N LEU A 103 -7.01 -3.38 -8.34
CA LEU A 103 -7.04 -2.22 -9.20
C LEU A 103 -5.67 -2.08 -9.88
N VAL A 104 -5.64 -2.27 -11.20
CA VAL A 104 -4.41 -2.24 -11.99
C VAL A 104 -4.16 -0.84 -12.52
N HIS A 105 -2.94 -0.36 -12.33
CA HIS A 105 -2.44 0.87 -12.93
C HIS A 105 -1.31 0.56 -13.92
N ASP A 106 -1.62 0.68 -15.22
CA ASP A 106 -0.73 0.43 -16.36
C ASP A 106 -0.10 1.72 -16.93
N PHE A 107 1.00 1.60 -17.69
CA PHE A 107 1.79 2.73 -18.19
C PHE A 107 1.67 2.93 -19.71
N GLN A 108 1.40 4.16 -20.14
CA GLN A 108 1.86 4.76 -21.39
C GLN A 108 2.55 6.08 -21.04
N TYR A 109 3.87 6.14 -21.21
CA TYR A 109 4.66 7.32 -20.86
C TYR A 109 4.56 8.37 -21.97
N GLU A 110 3.54 9.23 -21.93
CA GLU A 110 3.51 10.45 -22.74
C GLU A 110 3.17 11.66 -21.85
N GLY A 111 4.16 12.53 -21.61
CA GLY A 111 3.94 13.85 -21.02
C GLY A 111 4.90 14.20 -19.87
N GLU A 112 5.52 15.37 -19.99
CA GLU A 112 6.35 16.00 -18.97
C GLU A 112 5.45 16.70 -17.94
N VAL A 113 5.44 16.20 -16.70
CA VAL A 113 5.08 17.05 -15.55
C VAL A 113 6.24 16.95 -14.59
N GLU A 114 6.77 18.11 -14.20
CA GLU A 114 7.89 18.18 -13.30
C GLU A 114 7.54 17.55 -11.93
N PRO A 115 8.44 16.71 -11.38
CA PRO A 115 8.26 16.18 -10.03
C PRO A 115 8.23 17.33 -9.01
N ILE A 116 7.39 17.19 -7.98
CA ILE A 116 7.35 18.15 -6.86
C ILE A 116 8.67 18.06 -6.08
N ASP A 117 9.35 19.19 -5.86
CA ASP A 117 10.59 19.23 -5.08
C ASP A 117 10.30 19.18 -3.57
N PHE A 118 10.43 17.97 -3.00
CA PHE A 118 10.18 17.72 -1.57
C PHE A 118 11.29 18.24 -0.65
N SER A 119 12.46 18.64 -1.18
CA SER A 119 13.61 19.06 -0.37
C SER A 119 13.38 20.35 0.42
N THR A 120 12.35 21.11 0.07
CA THR A 120 12.02 22.41 0.67
C THR A 120 11.07 22.34 1.87
N LEU A 121 10.50 21.17 2.16
CA LEU A 121 9.36 21.04 3.08
C LEU A 121 9.81 20.64 4.49
N ARG A 122 9.63 21.55 5.46
CA ARG A 122 10.15 21.41 6.84
C ARG A 122 9.08 21.09 7.91
N SER A 123 7.82 20.80 7.56
CA SER A 123 6.76 20.58 8.58
C SER A 123 5.64 19.58 8.21
N PRO A 124 4.91 19.02 9.19
CA PRO A 124 3.73 18.18 8.92
C PRO A 124 2.59 18.90 8.20
N LYS A 125 2.38 20.20 8.45
CA LYS A 125 1.42 21.03 7.69
C LYS A 125 1.75 21.03 6.20
N SER A 126 3.05 21.09 5.87
CA SER A 126 3.50 21.08 4.49
C SER A 126 3.24 19.74 3.77
N MET A 127 3.17 18.61 4.50
CA MET A 127 2.82 17.32 3.88
C MET A 127 1.35 17.24 3.46
N THR A 128 0.42 17.73 4.29
CA THR A 128 -1.02 17.76 3.92
C THR A 128 -1.28 18.69 2.74
N ASP A 129 -0.62 19.85 2.71
CA ASP A 129 -0.74 20.78 1.59
C ASP A 129 -0.17 20.18 0.29
N VAL A 130 0.92 19.41 0.38
CA VAL A 130 1.52 18.70 -0.75
C VAL A 130 0.65 17.56 -1.26
N LEU A 131 0.05 16.76 -0.37
CA LEU A 131 -0.90 15.73 -0.79
C LEU A 131 -2.12 16.35 -1.46
N ARG A 132 -2.59 17.51 -0.97
CA ARG A 132 -3.69 18.25 -1.60
C ARG A 132 -3.30 18.77 -2.98
N GLU A 133 -2.11 19.35 -3.09
CA GLU A 133 -1.60 19.88 -4.36
C GLU A 133 -1.36 18.75 -5.37
N ALA A 134 -0.73 17.67 -4.93
CA ALA A 134 -0.50 16.47 -5.73
C ALA A 134 -1.83 15.88 -6.23
N ASN A 135 -2.84 15.76 -5.36
CA ASN A 135 -4.16 15.30 -5.77
C ASN A 135 -4.79 16.25 -6.80
N SER A 136 -4.71 17.57 -6.57
CA SER A 136 -5.28 18.57 -7.50
C SER A 136 -4.59 18.60 -8.87
N LYS A 137 -3.32 18.20 -8.93
CA LYS A 137 -2.51 18.11 -10.14
C LYS A 137 -2.58 16.73 -10.82
N GLY A 138 -3.44 15.81 -10.33
CA GLY A 138 -3.55 14.45 -10.87
C GLY A 138 -2.30 13.59 -10.63
N LEU A 139 -1.49 13.93 -9.62
CA LEU A 139 -0.26 13.22 -9.26
C LEU A 139 -0.51 12.09 -8.26
N ILE A 140 -1.77 11.86 -7.86
CA ILE A 140 -2.21 10.71 -7.08
C ILE A 140 -3.23 9.97 -7.93
N GLN A 141 -2.97 8.68 -8.19
CA GLN A 141 -3.82 7.86 -9.06
C GLN A 141 -4.81 6.99 -8.30
N SER A 142 -4.48 6.63 -7.06
CA SER A 142 -5.30 5.79 -6.19
C SER A 142 -4.82 5.87 -4.74
N TYR A 143 -5.46 5.14 -3.83
CA TYR A 143 -5.07 4.99 -2.44
C TYR A 143 -5.08 3.51 -2.08
N VAL A 144 -4.02 3.02 -1.43
CA VAL A 144 -4.09 1.77 -0.68
C VAL A 144 -4.90 2.03 0.58
N VAL A 145 -5.99 1.29 0.75
CA VAL A 145 -6.84 1.37 1.94
C VAL A 145 -6.41 0.28 2.91
N ASP A 146 -5.99 0.66 4.11
CA ASP A 146 -5.79 -0.27 5.21
C ASP A 146 -6.95 -0.18 6.18
N TYR A 147 -7.34 -1.30 6.76
CA TYR A 147 -8.36 -1.45 7.78
C TYR A 147 -8.03 -2.68 8.63
N GLY A 148 -8.67 -2.79 9.78
CA GLY A 148 -8.36 -3.78 10.81
C GLY A 148 -7.08 -3.47 11.58
N SER A 149 -6.97 -4.04 12.78
CA SER A 149 -5.74 -4.02 13.56
C SER A 149 -4.67 -4.88 12.88
N ARG A 150 -3.56 -4.24 12.49
CA ARG A 150 -2.45 -4.85 11.76
C ARG A 150 -1.13 -4.31 12.31
N GLU A 151 -0.16 -5.19 12.53
CA GLU A 151 1.11 -4.85 13.17
C GLU A 151 2.32 -5.19 12.31
N PHE A 152 2.20 -6.14 11.39
CA PHE A 152 3.36 -6.71 10.72
C PHE A 152 3.35 -6.39 9.24
N LEU A 153 4.43 -5.76 8.78
CA LEU A 153 4.68 -5.55 7.37
C LEU A 153 5.65 -6.62 6.89
N LEU A 154 5.28 -7.26 5.79
CA LEU A 154 6.10 -8.28 5.15
C LEU A 154 6.18 -7.96 3.67
N ASP A 155 7.42 -7.84 3.20
CA ASP A 155 7.72 -7.66 1.79
C ASP A 155 8.31 -8.95 1.22
N VAL A 156 7.74 -9.41 0.12
CA VAL A 156 8.17 -10.62 -0.57
C VAL A 156 8.57 -10.23 -1.98
N ILE A 157 9.81 -10.54 -2.34
CA ILE A 157 10.36 -10.29 -3.67
C ILE A 157 10.51 -11.62 -4.39
N THR A 158 9.95 -11.74 -5.58
CA THR A 158 10.06 -12.95 -6.39
C THR A 158 10.19 -12.61 -7.87
N LEU A 159 10.79 -13.53 -8.62
CA LEU A 159 10.78 -13.53 -10.09
C LEU A 159 9.70 -14.48 -10.64
N ASN A 160 9.09 -15.32 -9.80
CA ASN A 160 8.10 -16.30 -10.24
C ASN A 160 6.69 -15.68 -10.23
N PRO A 161 6.02 -15.57 -11.40
CA PRO A 161 4.64 -15.10 -11.48
C PRO A 161 3.66 -15.97 -10.69
N GLU A 162 3.88 -17.29 -10.58
CA GLU A 162 3.01 -18.21 -9.85
C GLU A 162 3.02 -17.92 -8.34
N VAL A 163 4.20 -17.59 -7.80
CA VAL A 163 4.31 -17.13 -6.41
C VAL A 163 3.53 -15.82 -6.25
N LYS A 164 3.69 -14.85 -7.16
CA LYS A 164 2.90 -13.61 -7.15
C LYS A 164 1.39 -13.86 -7.20
N GLU A 165 0.93 -14.85 -7.96
CA GLU A 165 -0.50 -15.22 -8.03
C GLU A 165 -0.99 -15.89 -6.75
N ALA A 166 -0.18 -16.76 -6.13
CA ALA A 166 -0.52 -17.42 -4.86
C ALA A 166 -0.71 -16.41 -3.71
N PHE A 167 0.06 -15.32 -3.70
CA PHE A 167 -0.05 -14.32 -2.64
C PHE A 167 -1.36 -13.51 -2.67
N GLN A 168 -2.09 -13.53 -3.79
CA GLN A 168 -3.39 -12.84 -3.91
C GLN A 168 -4.50 -13.52 -3.09
N TYR A 169 -4.25 -14.70 -2.53
CA TYR A 169 -5.17 -15.37 -1.61
C TYR A 169 -4.97 -14.95 -0.16
N PHE A 170 -3.93 -14.17 0.15
CA PHE A 170 -3.75 -13.60 1.48
C PHE A 170 -4.62 -12.35 1.65
N PRO A 171 -5.53 -12.31 2.64
CA PRO A 171 -6.50 -11.23 2.78
C PRO A 171 -5.89 -9.88 3.18
N PHE A 172 -4.65 -9.90 3.63
CA PHE A 172 -3.86 -8.73 4.03
C PHE A 172 -2.85 -8.27 2.95
N ILE A 173 -2.97 -8.76 1.71
CA ILE A 173 -2.20 -8.23 0.58
C ILE A 173 -2.54 -6.77 0.33
N ARG A 174 -1.54 -5.89 0.37
CA ARG A 174 -1.73 -4.46 0.11
C ARG A 174 -1.60 -4.15 -1.37
N PHE A 175 -0.47 -4.54 -1.96
CA PHE A 175 -0.17 -4.28 -3.37
C PHE A 175 0.89 -5.24 -3.92
N VAL A 176 0.97 -5.27 -5.25
CA VAL A 176 2.11 -5.82 -5.99
C VAL A 176 2.68 -4.73 -6.91
N ALA A 177 3.97 -4.44 -6.74
CA ALA A 177 4.72 -3.59 -7.64
C ALA A 177 5.54 -4.45 -8.61
N HIS A 178 5.33 -4.23 -9.90
CA HIS A 178 6.14 -4.84 -10.96
C HIS A 178 7.34 -3.94 -11.20
N LEU A 179 8.53 -4.45 -10.95
CA LEU A 179 9.78 -3.70 -11.03
C LEU A 179 10.52 -4.04 -12.33
N ARG A 180 11.01 -3.01 -13.02
CA ARG A 180 11.86 -3.21 -14.20
C ARG A 180 13.19 -3.81 -13.77
N GLY A 181 13.47 -5.03 -14.25
CA GLY A 181 14.80 -5.61 -14.25
C GLY A 181 15.40 -5.63 -15.66
N ASP A 182 16.69 -5.93 -15.75
CA ASP A 182 17.43 -5.94 -17.02
C ASP A 182 16.96 -7.06 -17.96
N GLU A 183 16.65 -8.24 -17.39
CA GLU A 183 16.26 -9.45 -18.16
C GLU A 183 14.87 -9.98 -17.79
N ALA A 184 14.32 -9.59 -16.63
CA ALA A 184 13.04 -10.08 -16.13
C ALA A 184 12.35 -9.04 -15.22
N THR A 185 11.03 -9.18 -15.08
CA THR A 185 10.24 -8.39 -14.12
C THR A 185 10.37 -9.00 -12.74
N PHE A 186 10.73 -8.18 -11.74
CA PHE A 186 10.66 -8.58 -10.33
C PHE A 186 9.31 -8.16 -9.75
N TYR A 187 8.70 -9.04 -8.97
CA TYR A 187 7.47 -8.74 -8.24
C TYR A 187 7.83 -8.42 -6.80
N LEU A 188 7.44 -7.24 -6.33
CA LEU A 188 7.47 -6.88 -4.92
C LEU A 188 6.04 -6.90 -4.39
N ILE A 189 5.77 -7.83 -3.49
CA ILE A 189 4.48 -8.08 -2.88
C ILE A 189 4.56 -7.55 -1.45
N GLU A 190 3.64 -6.66 -1.06
CA GLU A 190 3.58 -6.12 0.30
C GLU A 190 2.34 -6.64 1.02
N LEU A 191 2.55 -7.30 2.15
CA LEU A 191 1.52 -7.77 3.06
C LEU A 191 1.53 -6.91 4.33
N PHE A 192 0.36 -6.61 4.87
CA PHE A 192 0.24 -5.95 6.17
C PHE A 192 -0.83 -6.61 7.01
N MET A 193 -0.37 -7.43 7.97
CA MET A 193 -1.19 -8.45 8.61
C MET A 193 -1.25 -8.28 10.13
N PRO A 194 -2.30 -8.81 10.76
CA PRO A 194 -2.35 -8.99 12.21
C PRO A 194 -1.33 -10.03 12.67
N GLU A 195 -0.87 -9.92 13.92
CA GLU A 195 0.03 -10.91 14.54
C GLU A 195 -0.49 -12.35 14.44
N ALA A 196 -1.80 -12.52 14.61
CA ALA A 196 -2.46 -13.83 14.63
C ALA A 196 -2.20 -14.67 13.36
N HIS A 197 -1.95 -14.03 12.22
CA HIS A 197 -1.75 -14.70 10.92
C HIS A 197 -0.27 -14.87 10.55
N LEU A 198 0.67 -14.40 11.38
CA LEU A 198 2.10 -14.51 11.07
C LEU A 198 2.55 -15.96 10.83
N ARG A 199 2.03 -16.89 11.64
CA ARG A 199 2.41 -18.31 11.56
C ARG A 199 1.97 -18.91 10.23
N GLU A 200 0.72 -18.72 9.86
CA GLU A 200 0.14 -19.23 8.62
C GLU A 200 0.91 -18.71 7.40
N VAL A 201 1.27 -17.43 7.42
CA VAL A 201 2.07 -16.80 6.36
C VAL A 201 3.50 -17.34 6.33
N ALA A 202 4.12 -17.56 7.49
CA ALA A 202 5.46 -18.10 7.57
C ALA A 202 5.52 -19.55 7.03
N GLU A 203 4.53 -20.37 7.35
CA GLU A 203 4.39 -21.75 6.83
C GLU A 203 4.26 -21.74 5.29
N ALA A 204 3.39 -20.87 4.75
CA ALA A 204 3.25 -20.73 3.29
C ALA A 204 4.53 -20.20 2.61
N LEU A 205 5.26 -19.29 3.28
CA LEU A 205 6.54 -18.78 2.78
C LEU A 205 7.63 -19.86 2.77
N GLU A 206 7.60 -20.80 3.71
CA GLU A 206 8.57 -21.88 3.80
C GLU A 206 8.52 -22.78 2.54
N GLU A 207 7.32 -23.04 2.02
CA GLU A 207 7.12 -23.85 0.81
C GLU A 207 7.74 -23.22 -0.45
N VAL A 208 7.78 -21.88 -0.51
CA VAL A 208 8.30 -21.13 -1.67
C VAL A 208 9.64 -20.46 -1.40
N ARG A 209 10.30 -20.79 -0.28
CA ARG A 209 11.49 -20.08 0.25
C ARG A 209 12.61 -19.91 -0.78
N ASP A 210 12.83 -20.91 -1.64
CA ASP A 210 13.92 -20.92 -2.61
C ASP A 210 13.63 -20.02 -3.83
N GLN A 211 12.38 -19.52 -3.92
CA GLN A 211 11.86 -18.69 -5.01
C GLN A 211 11.59 -17.25 -4.57
N VAL A 212 11.85 -16.93 -3.29
CA VAL A 212 11.54 -15.62 -2.71
C VAL A 212 12.72 -15.04 -1.94
N LYS A 213 12.77 -13.72 -1.89
CA LYS A 213 13.54 -12.97 -0.89
C LYS A 213 12.55 -12.26 0.03
N ILE A 214 12.73 -12.41 1.33
CA ILE A 214 11.81 -11.88 2.33
C ILE A 214 12.47 -10.72 3.07
N LEU A 215 11.77 -9.59 3.15
CA LEU A 215 12.11 -8.49 4.05
C LEU A 215 10.97 -8.35 5.07
N PHE A 216 11.26 -8.73 6.31
CA PHE A 216 10.31 -8.65 7.41
C PHE A 216 10.62 -7.43 8.28
N ALA A 217 9.59 -6.64 8.61
CA ALA A 217 9.71 -5.53 9.53
C ALA A 217 8.54 -5.53 10.54
N PRO A 218 8.80 -5.72 11.85
CA PRO A 218 7.81 -5.37 12.86
C PRO A 218 7.57 -3.85 12.79
N ARG A 219 6.35 -3.40 13.10
CA ARG A 219 5.95 -1.97 13.11
C ARG A 219 7.07 -1.07 13.69
N SER A 220 7.89 -0.44 12.82
CA SER A 220 8.94 0.45 13.31
C SER A 220 8.32 1.79 13.66
N PHE A 221 7.78 1.91 14.88
CA PHE A 221 7.43 3.19 15.46
C PHE A 221 8.72 3.94 15.82
N LYS A 222 9.06 4.97 15.05
CA LYS A 222 9.86 6.07 15.60
C LYS A 222 9.25 7.41 15.19
N TYR A 223 8.32 7.86 16.03
CA TYR A 223 8.35 9.25 16.48
C TYR A 223 8.49 9.22 18.00
N VAL A 224 9.73 9.27 18.48
CA VAL A 224 9.96 9.72 19.85
C VAL A 224 9.74 11.22 19.81
N ARG A 225 8.61 11.68 20.34
CA ARG A 225 8.49 13.06 20.81
C ARG A 225 9.56 13.23 21.89
N ARG A 226 10.63 13.96 21.60
CA ARG A 226 11.46 14.48 22.70
C ARG A 226 10.59 15.47 23.45
N VAL A 227 10.45 15.21 24.75
CA VAL A 227 9.94 16.14 25.78
C VAL A 227 10.71 17.44 25.68
#